data_AF-A0A533ZQ08-F1
#
_entry.id   AF-A0A533ZQ08-F1
#
_cell.length_a   1.000
_cell.length_b   1.000
_cell.length_c   1.000
_cell.angle_alpha   90.00
_cell.angle_beta   90.00
_cell.angle_gamma   90.00
#
_symmetry.space_group_name_H-M   'P 1'
#
loop_
_entity.id
_entity.type
_entity.pdbx_description
1 polymer ?
#
loop_
_entity_poly.entity_id
_entity_poly.type
_entity_poly.pdbx_seq_one_letter_code
_entity_poly.pdbx_strand_id
1 'polypeptide(L)'
;MKGSGAPSVVLAILLTWPPVAHAQTSPALEVGKFSAAKEGAALPDGWKPLTFKKIEKHTAYTVVKDGEITAVKAVSEASASGLTREITINLKEYPIVQWRWKVA
;
A
#
# COMPACT_ATOMS: atom_id res chain seq x y z
N MET A 1 39.37 -14.36 -67.13
CA MET A 1 40.13 -14.60 -65.88
C MET A 1 40.73 -13.30 -65.37
N LYS A 2 40.17 -12.73 -64.31
CA LYS A 2 40.89 -12.08 -63.19
C LYS A 2 39.84 -11.49 -62.26
N GLY A 3 39.78 -12.06 -61.05
CA GLY A 3 38.82 -11.70 -60.02
C GLY A 3 39.25 -10.47 -59.23
N SER A 4 38.26 -9.84 -58.60
CA SER A 4 38.44 -9.08 -57.37
C SER A 4 37.08 -9.03 -56.68
N GLY A 5 36.86 -9.96 -55.75
CA GLY A 5 35.73 -9.93 -54.84
C GLY A 5 36.20 -9.34 -53.52
N ALA A 6 35.72 -8.13 -53.18
CA ALA A 6 35.93 -7.58 -51.85
C ALA A 6 35.03 -8.36 -50.86
N PRO A 7 35.53 -8.80 -49.69
CA PRO A 7 34.67 -9.43 -48.71
C PRO A 7 33.82 -8.35 -48.03
N SER A 8 32.51 -8.36 -48.29
CA SER A 8 31.56 -7.60 -47.47
C SER A 8 31.52 -8.22 -46.09
N VAL A 9 32.14 -7.56 -45.11
CA VAL A 9 32.00 -7.90 -43.69
C VAL A 9 30.62 -7.39 -43.25
N VAL A 10 29.67 -8.30 -43.12
CA VAL A 10 28.36 -8.01 -42.53
C VAL A 10 28.53 -7.95 -41.02
N LEU A 11 28.55 -6.75 -40.45
CA LEU A 11 28.59 -6.55 -39.00
C LEU A 11 27.18 -6.82 -38.43
N ALA A 12 26.99 -8.02 -37.86
CA ALA A 12 25.76 -8.35 -37.14
C ALA A 12 25.73 -7.60 -35.80
N ILE A 13 24.99 -6.49 -35.76
CA ILE A 13 24.70 -5.78 -34.51
C ILE A 13 23.68 -6.63 -33.73
N LEU A 14 24.16 -7.39 -32.75
CA LEU A 14 23.31 -8.05 -31.75
C LEU A 14 22.73 -6.97 -30.81
N LEU A 15 21.56 -6.44 -31.16
CA LEU A 15 20.72 -5.66 -30.25
C LEU A 15 20.24 -6.58 -29.13
N THR A 16 20.99 -6.62 -28.03
CA THR A 16 20.55 -7.28 -26.80
C THR A 16 19.46 -6.43 -26.17
N TRP A 17 18.21 -6.82 -26.39
CA TRP A 17 17.07 -6.21 -25.69
C TRP A 17 17.24 -6.50 -24.19
N PRO A 18 17.33 -5.49 -23.31
CA PRO A 18 17.43 -5.74 -21.88
C PRO A 18 16.18 -6.50 -21.43
N PRO A 19 16.31 -7.58 -20.65
CA PRO A 19 15.14 -8.32 -20.19
C PRO A 19 14.23 -7.36 -19.44
N VAL A 20 13.02 -7.18 -19.96
CA VAL A 20 11.99 -6.37 -19.31
C VAL A 20 11.53 -7.16 -18.09
N ALA A 21 12.17 -6.90 -16.95
CA ALA A 21 11.76 -7.48 -15.69
C ALA A 21 10.35 -6.97 -15.36
N HIS A 22 9.37 -7.85 -15.43
CA HIS A 22 8.02 -7.55 -15.00
C HIS A 22 7.97 -7.69 -13.48
N ALA A 23 7.71 -6.59 -12.77
CA ALA A 23 7.38 -6.64 -11.36
C ALA A 23 6.05 -7.39 -11.20
N GLN A 24 6.09 -8.63 -10.74
CA GLN A 24 4.87 -9.37 -10.42
C GLN A 24 4.30 -8.80 -9.12
N THR A 25 3.13 -8.18 -9.20
CA THR A 25 2.34 -7.83 -8.02
C THR A 25 1.88 -9.12 -7.35
N SER A 26 2.36 -9.38 -6.13
CA SER A 26 1.83 -10.47 -5.32
C SER A 26 0.34 -10.26 -5.07
N PRO A 27 -0.49 -11.32 -5.12
CA PRO A 27 -1.89 -11.22 -4.75
C PRO A 27 -2.00 -10.69 -3.32
N ALA A 28 -2.81 -9.64 -3.13
CA ALA A 28 -3.03 -9.01 -1.84
C ALA A 28 -4.50 -9.15 -1.44
N LEU A 29 -4.74 -9.57 -0.19
CA LEU A 29 -6.06 -9.57 0.41
C LEU A 29 -6.34 -8.20 1.03
N GLU A 30 -7.39 -7.54 0.56
CA GLU A 30 -7.81 -6.25 1.11
C GLU A 30 -8.67 -6.47 2.36
N VAL A 31 -8.12 -6.19 3.55
CA VAL A 31 -8.76 -6.54 4.84
C VAL A 31 -9.35 -5.37 5.65
N GLY A 32 -9.10 -4.12 5.22
CA GLY A 32 -9.51 -2.95 6.00
C GLY A 32 -9.18 -1.62 5.32
N LYS A 33 -9.71 -1.40 4.11
CA LYS A 33 -9.47 -0.18 3.32
C LYS A 33 -10.20 1.04 3.90
N PHE A 34 -9.65 1.58 4.98
CA PHE A 34 -10.17 2.80 5.60
C PHE A 34 -10.18 4.00 4.64
N SER A 35 -9.29 4.01 3.64
CA SER A 35 -9.19 5.07 2.62
C SER A 35 -10.32 5.06 1.59
N ALA A 36 -11.20 4.06 1.60
CA ALA A 36 -12.42 4.06 0.79
C ALA A 36 -13.58 4.81 1.45
N ALA A 37 -13.47 5.15 2.74
CA ALA A 37 -14.49 5.92 3.44
C ALA A 37 -14.58 7.34 2.87
N LYS A 38 -15.78 7.93 2.89
CA LYS A 38 -15.96 9.34 2.51
C LYS A 38 -15.35 10.25 3.58
N GLU A 39 -14.72 11.35 3.16
CA GLU A 39 -14.31 12.41 4.06
C GLU A 39 -15.47 12.88 4.95
N GLY A 40 -15.18 13.08 6.24
CA GLY A 40 -16.18 13.45 7.24
C GLY A 40 -17.08 12.30 7.69
N ALA A 41 -16.91 11.08 7.17
CA ALA A 41 -17.53 9.90 7.79
C ALA A 41 -17.00 9.73 9.22
N ALA A 42 -17.88 9.27 10.13
CA ALA A 42 -17.54 9.11 11.54
C ALA A 42 -16.38 8.10 11.72
N LEU A 43 -16.52 6.89 11.17
CA LEU A 43 -15.47 5.88 11.12
C LEU A 43 -15.61 5.07 9.81
N PRO A 44 -14.52 4.48 9.28
CA PRO A 44 -14.63 3.56 8.16
C PRO A 44 -15.40 2.28 8.53
N ASP A 45 -16.04 1.65 7.55
CA ASP A 45 -16.92 0.50 7.77
C ASP A 45 -16.24 -0.65 8.54
N GLY A 46 -16.92 -1.13 9.57
CA GLY A 46 -16.48 -2.21 10.47
C GLY A 46 -15.26 -1.92 11.33
N TRP A 47 -14.78 -0.68 11.37
CA TRP A 47 -13.82 -0.23 12.38
C TRP A 47 -14.57 0.23 13.63
N LYS A 48 -14.02 -0.13 14.80
CA LYS A 48 -14.59 0.18 16.12
C LYS A 48 -13.51 0.78 17.03
N PRO A 49 -13.85 1.77 17.88
CA PRO A 49 -12.93 2.23 18.91
C PRO A 49 -12.61 1.10 19.89
N LEU A 50 -11.35 1.05 20.33
CA LEU A 50 -10.89 0.24 21.43
C LEU A 50 -10.51 1.18 22.58
N THR A 51 -11.25 1.11 23.68
CA THR A 51 -10.99 1.92 24.87
C THR A 51 -10.40 1.08 26.00
N PHE A 52 -9.71 1.76 26.93
CA PHE A 52 -9.07 1.13 28.07
C PHE A 52 -9.73 1.63 29.36
N LYS A 53 -10.05 0.73 30.30
CA LYS A 53 -10.83 1.04 31.51
C LYS A 53 -10.26 2.17 32.39
N LYS A 54 -8.95 2.37 32.40
CA LYS A 54 -8.24 3.35 33.24
C LYS A 54 -7.88 4.64 32.50
N ILE A 55 -8.49 4.89 31.35
CA ILE A 55 -8.19 6.04 30.50
C ILE A 55 -9.48 6.83 30.32
N GLU A 56 -9.51 8.05 30.86
CA GLU A 56 -10.70 8.91 30.82
C GLU A 56 -10.84 9.66 29.48
N LYS A 57 -9.71 10.02 28.86
CA LYS A 57 -9.67 10.72 27.57
C LYS A 57 -9.27 9.75 26.46
N HIS A 58 -10.01 9.74 25.36
CA HIS A 58 -9.75 8.87 24.21
C HIS A 58 -9.29 9.66 22.99
N THR A 59 -8.49 9.02 22.14
CA THR A 59 -8.02 9.59 20.88
C THR A 59 -9.23 9.86 19.97
N ALA A 60 -9.32 11.06 19.41
CA ALA A 60 -10.33 11.39 18.42
C ALA A 60 -9.90 10.87 17.05
N TYR A 61 -10.79 10.14 16.38
CA TYR A 61 -10.58 9.62 15.03
C TYR A 61 -11.52 10.31 14.05
N THR A 62 -11.00 10.71 12.89
CA THR A 62 -11.80 11.30 11.80
C THR A 62 -11.28 10.84 10.46
N VAL A 63 -12.18 10.63 9.50
CA VAL A 63 -11.79 10.41 8.10
C VAL A 63 -11.54 11.77 7.45
N VAL A 64 -10.30 12.01 7.01
CA VAL A 64 -9.86 13.28 6.42
C VAL A 64 -9.31 13.06 5.02
N LYS A 65 -9.40 14.10 4.19
CA LYS A 65 -8.61 14.19 2.97
C LYS A 65 -7.25 14.81 3.28
N ASP A 66 -6.19 14.16 2.82
CA ASP A 66 -4.80 14.59 2.97
C ASP A 66 -4.15 14.65 1.59
N GLY A 67 -4.29 15.79 0.92
CA GLY A 67 -3.98 15.93 -0.50
C GLY A 67 -4.92 15.07 -1.35
N GLU A 68 -4.35 14.12 -2.10
CA GLU A 68 -5.12 13.21 -2.96
C GLU A 68 -5.57 11.92 -2.26
N ILE A 69 -5.05 11.63 -1.07
CA ILE A 69 -5.38 10.41 -0.32
C ILE A 69 -6.42 10.68 0.76
N THR A 70 -7.22 9.66 1.05
CA THR A 70 -8.09 9.65 2.24
C THR A 70 -7.43 8.83 3.33
N ALA A 71 -7.42 9.37 4.55
CA ALA A 71 -6.78 8.75 5.70
C ALA A 71 -7.67 8.86 6.95
N VAL A 72 -7.40 8.02 7.94
CA VAL A 72 -7.93 8.20 9.29
C VAL A 72 -6.92 9.04 10.07
N LYS A 73 -7.31 10.24 10.48
CA LYS A 73 -6.54 11.09 11.37
C LYS A 73 -6.86 10.71 12.82
N ALA A 74 -5.81 10.51 13.61
CA ALA A 74 -5.88 10.30 15.05
C ALA A 74 -5.32 11.54 15.76
N VAL A 75 -6.09 12.14 16.68
CA VAL A 75 -5.65 13.25 17.53
C VAL A 75 -5.70 12.80 18.98
N SER A 76 -4.56 12.83 19.65
CA SER A 76 -4.42 12.41 21.05
C SER A 76 -3.96 13.58 21.92
N GLU A 77 -4.69 13.84 23.01
CA GLU A 77 -4.43 14.92 23.97
C GLU A 77 -4.41 14.35 25.39
N ALA A 78 -3.23 13.93 25.85
CA ALA A 78 -3.07 13.19 27.11
C ALA A 78 -4.10 12.04 27.21
N SER A 79 -4.31 11.34 26.10
CA SER A 79 -5.36 10.34 25.90
C SER A 79 -4.79 9.02 25.38
N ALA A 80 -5.58 7.95 25.48
CA ALA A 80 -5.26 6.67 24.83
C ALA A 80 -6.51 5.90 24.41
N SER A 81 -6.45 5.36 23.20
CA SER A 81 -7.41 4.41 22.62
C SER A 81 -6.78 3.76 21.38
N GLY A 82 -7.43 2.75 20.84
CA GLY A 82 -7.18 2.21 19.51
C GLY A 82 -8.38 2.41 18.60
N LEU A 83 -8.16 2.22 17.30
CA LEU A 83 -9.21 1.99 16.31
C LEU A 83 -8.93 0.63 15.67
N THR A 84 -9.85 -0.31 15.79
CA THR A 84 -9.59 -1.71 15.42
C THR A 84 -10.67 -2.26 14.49
N ARG A 85 -10.29 -3.19 13.64
CA ARG A 85 -11.20 -3.98 12.81
C ARG A 85 -10.85 -5.45 13.03
N GLU A 86 -11.86 -6.25 13.27
CA GLU A 86 -11.71 -7.67 13.51
C GLU A 86 -11.82 -8.44 12.20
N ILE A 87 -10.82 -9.26 11.89
CA ILE A 87 -10.68 -9.99 10.63
C ILE A 87 -9.98 -11.33 10.88
N THR A 88 -10.31 -12.33 10.09
CA THR A 88 -9.61 -13.62 10.07
C THR A 88 -8.81 -13.72 8.78
N ILE A 89 -7.50 -13.97 8.90
CA ILE A 89 -6.58 -14.09 7.77
C ILE A 89 -5.91 -15.46 7.83
N ASN A 90 -5.85 -16.18 6.70
CA ASN A 90 -4.98 -17.34 6.58
C ASN A 90 -3.52 -16.88 6.43
N LEU A 91 -2.74 -16.94 7.51
CA LEU A 91 -1.35 -16.49 7.52
C LEU A 91 -0.41 -17.36 6.67
N LYS A 92 -0.83 -18.58 6.27
CA LYS A 92 -0.06 -19.39 5.31
C LYS A 92 -0.14 -18.81 3.89
N GLU A 93 -1.25 -18.15 3.57
CA GLU A 93 -1.48 -17.52 2.26
C GLU A 93 -1.07 -16.04 2.26
N TYR A 94 -1.36 -15.31 3.35
CA TYR A 94 -1.06 -13.87 3.49
C TYR A 94 -0.25 -13.60 4.76
N PRO A 95 1.07 -13.86 4.76
CA PRO A 95 1.90 -13.76 5.96
C PRO A 95 2.28 -12.32 6.34
N ILE A 96 2.04 -11.35 5.46
CA ILE A 96 2.48 -9.96 5.64
C ILE A 96 1.27 -9.03 5.67
N VAL A 97 1.18 -8.21 6.71
CA VAL A 97 0.22 -7.10 6.81
C VAL A 97 0.94 -5.80 6.47
N GLN A 98 0.34 -5.00 5.59
CA GLN A 98 0.91 -3.73 5.14
C GLN A 98 -0.06 -2.59 5.42
N TRP A 99 0.47 -1.47 5.92
CA TRP A 99 -0.27 -0.22 6.08
C TRP A 99 0.69 0.95 5.91
N ARG A 100 0.12 2.13 5.65
CA ARG A 100 0.87 3.39 5.57
C ARG A 100 0.35 4.32 6.65
N TRP A 101 1.26 5.05 7.25
CA TRP A 101 0.98 6.07 8.26
C TRP A 101 1.97 7.20 8.07
N LYS A 102 1.63 8.37 8.64
CA LYS A 102 2.53 9.50 8.76
C LYS A 102 2.34 10.15 10.13
N VAL A 103 3.36 10.86 10.59
CA VAL A 103 3.27 11.78 11.73
C VAL A 103 3.24 13.20 11.17
N ALA A 104 2.45 14.07 11.79
CA ALA A 104 2.38 15.48 11.45
C ALA A 104 3.14 16.31 12.50
#